data_AF-A0A2N7QF22-F1
#
_entry.id   AF-A0A2N7QF22-F1
#
_cell.length_a   1.000
_cell.length_b   1.000
_cell.length_c   1.000
_cell.angle_alpha   90.00
_cell.angle_beta   90.00
_cell.angle_gamma   90.00
#
_symmetry.space_group_name_H-M   'P 1'
#
loop_
_entity.id
_entity.type
_entity.pdbx_description
1 polymer ?
#
loop_
_entity_poly.entity_id
_entity_poly.type
_entity_poly.pdbx_seq_one_letter_code
_entity_poly.pdbx_strand_id
1 'polypeptide(L)'
;NKEGEILLEGFNKILSKSPTYVINIFNIYLTIYIKADENCLKKFKENLLRKEFPSIGRKEYLARIDYIDFVEAQIKRFSRLTKYKIQEGIYLNKKIADTLEISGINYRMNFKYYKDLMDKTGLRYFEKKDVVYVDSGTIEKGEFLFDKDEDKIIDLIGDLDE
;
A
#
# COMPACT_ATOMS: atom_id res chain seq x y z
N ASN A 1 -9.14 39.15 -21.44
CA ASN A 1 -9.59 37.81 -21.86
C ASN A 1 -8.45 37.11 -22.57
N LYS A 2 -7.84 36.11 -21.93
CA LYS A 2 -6.92 35.19 -22.60
C LYS A 2 -7.75 33.97 -23.04
N GLU A 3 -7.54 33.50 -24.26
CA GLU A 3 -8.20 32.31 -24.79
C GLU A 3 -7.95 31.10 -23.87
N GLY A 4 -9.01 30.37 -23.50
CA GLY A 4 -8.92 29.08 -22.79
C GLY A 4 -9.45 29.02 -21.36
N GLU A 5 -9.90 30.12 -20.77
CA GLU A 5 -10.42 30.11 -19.40
C GLU A 5 -11.93 29.82 -19.34
N ILE A 6 -12.32 28.82 -18.54
CA ILE A 6 -13.73 28.47 -18.31
C ILE A 6 -14.36 29.57 -17.45
N LEU A 7 -15.29 30.32 -18.04
CA LEU A 7 -16.08 31.33 -17.35
C LEU A 7 -17.28 30.64 -16.68
N LEU A 8 -17.39 30.73 -15.36
CA LEU A 8 -18.60 30.28 -14.68
C LEU A 8 -19.67 31.38 -14.77
N GLU A 9 -20.63 31.20 -15.68
CA GLU A 9 -21.81 32.08 -15.77
C GLU A 9 -22.58 32.05 -14.43
N GLY A 10 -22.79 33.24 -13.84
CA GLY A 10 -23.40 33.42 -12.53
C GLY A 10 -22.47 33.96 -11.44
N PHE A 11 -21.14 33.85 -11.60
CA PHE A 11 -20.17 34.29 -10.58
C PHE A 11 -19.21 35.39 -11.04
N ASN A 12 -19.24 35.79 -12.33
CA ASN A 12 -18.34 36.78 -12.95
C ASN A 12 -16.86 36.62 -12.52
N LYS A 13 -16.44 35.37 -12.29
CA LYS A 13 -15.09 35.00 -11.89
C LYS A 13 -14.54 33.96 -12.85
N ILE A 14 -13.33 34.24 -13.30
CA ILE A 14 -12.48 33.30 -14.01
C ILE A 14 -12.11 32.18 -13.03
N LEU A 15 -12.35 30.92 -13.39
CA LEU A 15 -11.96 29.75 -12.59
C LEU A 15 -10.44 29.58 -12.64
N SER A 16 -9.69 30.44 -11.93
CA SER A 16 -8.23 30.47 -12.01
C SER A 16 -7.55 29.32 -11.26
N LYS A 17 -8.22 28.71 -10.27
CA LYS A 17 -7.77 27.52 -9.54
C LYS A 17 -8.97 26.72 -9.04
N SER A 18 -8.98 25.42 -9.30
CA SER A 18 -9.94 24.51 -8.67
C SER A 18 -9.70 24.51 -7.14
N PRO A 19 -10.74 24.67 -6.30
CA PRO A 19 -10.60 24.51 -4.86
C PRO A 19 -10.12 23.10 -4.57
N THR A 20 -8.86 22.98 -4.13
CA THR A 20 -8.23 21.69 -3.85
C THR A 20 -8.30 21.50 -2.34
N TYR A 21 -9.31 20.76 -1.86
CA TYR A 21 -9.31 20.33 -0.47
C TYR A 21 -8.27 19.22 -0.31
N VAL A 22 -7.21 19.52 0.44
CA VAL A 22 -6.13 18.57 0.69
C VAL A 22 -6.19 18.14 2.15
N ILE A 23 -6.63 16.90 2.38
CA ILE A 23 -6.50 16.25 3.70
C ILE A 23 -5.04 15.83 3.85
N ASN A 24 -4.40 16.32 4.92
CA ASN A 24 -3.06 15.89 5.31
C ASN A 24 -3.16 14.84 6.41
N ILE A 25 -2.38 13.78 6.28
CA ILE A 25 -2.22 12.74 7.30
C ILE A 25 -0.84 12.94 7.92
N PHE A 26 -0.76 12.88 9.25
CA PHE A 26 0.48 13.11 10.00
C PHE A 26 0.85 11.86 10.81
N ASN A 27 2.13 11.75 11.18
CA ASN A 27 2.67 10.66 12.00
C ASN A 27 2.36 9.25 11.46
N ILE A 28 2.57 9.08 10.14
CA ILE A 28 2.40 7.80 9.48
C ILE A 28 3.71 7.00 9.60
N TYR A 29 3.61 5.80 10.14
CA TYR A 29 4.68 4.79 10.14
C TYR A 29 4.21 3.61 9.29
N LEU A 30 5.03 3.22 8.31
CA LEU A 30 4.71 2.12 7.39
C LEU A 30 5.82 1.09 7.42
N THR A 31 5.43 -0.17 7.62
CA THR A 31 6.28 -1.33 7.33
C THR A 31 5.81 -1.94 6.02
N ILE A 32 6.71 -2.10 5.05
CA ILE A 32 6.38 -2.66 3.73
C ILE A 32 7.26 -3.88 3.49
N TYR A 33 6.63 -5.05 3.38
CA TYR A 33 7.30 -6.28 2.97
C TYR A 33 7.23 -6.43 1.45
N ILE A 34 8.38 -6.71 0.83
CA ILE A 34 8.50 -6.86 -0.62
C ILE A 34 9.10 -8.24 -0.92
N LYS A 35 8.41 -9.02 -1.76
CA LYS A 35 8.91 -10.29 -2.29
C LYS A 35 9.27 -10.13 -3.76
N ALA A 36 10.50 -10.48 -4.11
CA ALA A 36 10.98 -10.56 -5.48
C ALA A 36 12.23 -11.45 -5.54
N ASP A 37 12.76 -11.66 -6.76
CA ASP A 37 14.09 -12.26 -6.94
C ASP A 37 15.16 -11.50 -6.14
N GLU A 38 16.10 -12.24 -5.55
CA GLU A 38 17.12 -11.68 -4.66
C GLU A 38 17.96 -10.60 -5.35
N ASN A 39 18.29 -10.78 -6.65
CA ASN A 39 19.06 -9.77 -7.39
C ASN A 39 18.26 -8.49 -7.59
N CYS A 40 16.95 -8.60 -7.79
CA CYS A 40 16.05 -7.45 -7.88
C CYS A 40 15.99 -6.70 -6.55
N LEU A 41 15.86 -7.42 -5.43
CA LEU A 41 15.83 -6.81 -4.10
C LEU A 41 17.15 -6.13 -3.73
N LYS A 42 18.31 -6.74 -4.05
CA LYS A 42 19.63 -6.12 -3.88
C LYS A 42 19.74 -4.82 -4.66
N LYS A 43 19.38 -4.84 -5.95
CA LYS A 43 19.36 -3.64 -6.78
C LYS A 43 18.39 -2.58 -6.24
N PHE A 44 17.23 -2.99 -5.74
CA PHE A 44 16.27 -2.06 -5.13
C PHE A 44 16.89 -1.36 -3.91
N LYS A 45 17.43 -2.13 -2.95
CA LYS A 45 18.08 -1.60 -1.74
C LYS A 45 19.23 -0.63 -2.08
N GLU A 46 20.07 -0.98 -3.05
CA GLU A 46 21.20 -0.13 -3.49
C GLU A 46 20.76 1.18 -4.13
N ASN A 47 19.62 1.20 -4.84
CA ASN A 47 19.18 2.35 -5.62
C ASN A 47 18.12 3.22 -4.93
N LEU A 48 17.49 2.75 -3.86
CA LEU A 48 16.32 3.36 -3.23
C LEU A 48 16.49 4.85 -2.92
N LEU A 49 17.67 5.25 -2.44
CA LEU A 49 17.98 6.65 -2.09
C LEU A 49 18.91 7.34 -3.10
N ARG A 50 19.35 6.65 -4.15
CA ARG A 50 20.31 7.18 -5.13
C ARG A 50 19.65 7.88 -6.31
N LYS A 51 18.45 7.45 -6.70
CA LYS A 51 17.77 7.95 -7.91
C LYS A 51 16.71 9.01 -7.63
N GLU A 52 15.89 8.79 -6.62
CA GLU A 52 14.84 9.72 -6.21
C GLU A 52 14.65 9.63 -4.69
N PHE A 53 14.07 10.68 -4.09
CA PHE A 53 13.65 10.64 -2.70
C PHE A 53 12.29 9.95 -2.60
N PRO A 54 12.14 8.95 -1.71
CA PRO A 54 10.85 8.33 -1.45
C PRO A 54 9.80 9.36 -1.01
N SER A 55 8.56 9.17 -1.45
CA SER A 55 7.43 10.04 -1.07
C SER A 55 6.16 9.21 -0.90
N ILE A 56 5.27 9.63 0.00
CA ILE A 56 3.98 8.98 0.23
C ILE A 56 2.90 9.69 -0.60
N GLY A 57 2.44 9.03 -1.66
CA GLY A 57 1.41 9.58 -2.55
C GLY A 57 1.96 10.65 -3.49
N ARG A 58 2.05 11.90 -3.03
CA ARG A 58 2.55 13.03 -3.83
C ARG A 58 4.00 13.37 -3.48
N LYS A 59 4.75 13.94 -4.43
CA LYS A 59 6.19 14.21 -4.28
C LYS A 59 6.51 15.22 -3.17
N GLU A 60 5.55 16.05 -2.75
CA GLU A 60 5.70 16.97 -1.63
C GLU A 60 5.69 16.29 -0.24
N TYR A 61 5.19 15.06 -0.13
CA TYR A 61 5.18 14.30 1.13
C TYR A 61 6.36 13.34 1.16
N LEU A 62 7.55 13.88 1.42
CA LEU A 62 8.79 13.10 1.52
C LEU A 62 8.67 12.05 2.63
N ALA A 63 9.14 10.84 2.34
CA ALA A 63 9.21 9.74 3.28
C ALA A 63 10.66 9.57 3.75
N ARG A 64 10.85 9.46 5.07
CA ARG A 64 12.12 9.04 5.66
C ARG A 64 12.13 7.51 5.72
N ILE A 65 13.24 6.91 5.30
CA ILE A 65 13.46 5.47 5.44
C ILE A 65 14.26 5.25 6.72
N ASP A 66 13.62 4.67 7.73
CA ASP A 66 14.24 4.41 9.03
C ASP A 66 15.07 3.11 9.01
N TYR A 67 14.57 2.10 8.32
CA TYR A 67 15.22 0.80 8.23
C TYR A 67 14.89 0.12 6.90
N ILE A 68 15.86 -0.61 6.34
CA ILE A 68 15.69 -1.47 5.19
C ILE A 68 16.64 -2.66 5.28
N ASP A 69 16.08 -3.85 5.36
CA ASP A 69 16.90 -5.06 5.28
C ASP A 69 16.16 -6.26 4.68
N PHE A 70 16.93 -7.30 4.41
CA PHE A 70 16.40 -8.61 4.05
C PHE A 70 15.90 -9.31 5.31
N VAL A 71 14.75 -9.97 5.19
CA VAL A 71 14.15 -10.74 6.29
C VAL A 71 13.94 -12.18 5.84
N GLU A 72 14.19 -13.13 6.73
CA GLU A 72 13.89 -14.55 6.50
C GLU A 72 12.52 -14.87 7.11
N ALA A 73 11.48 -14.68 6.31
CA ALA A 73 10.12 -14.97 6.74
C ALA A 73 9.92 -16.48 6.94
N GLN A 74 9.41 -16.86 8.12
CA GLN A 74 9.10 -18.25 8.45
C GLN A 74 7.60 -18.50 8.40
N ILE A 75 7.19 -19.75 8.17
CA ILE A 75 5.79 -20.14 8.29
C ILE A 75 5.46 -20.33 9.78
N LYS A 76 4.48 -19.59 10.28
CA LYS A 76 3.95 -19.72 11.65
C LYS A 76 2.48 -20.12 11.62
N ARG A 77 2.15 -21.15 12.40
CA ARG A 77 0.78 -21.65 12.55
C ARG A 77 0.12 -21.05 13.78
N PHE A 78 -1.07 -20.49 13.58
CA PHE A 78 -1.90 -19.95 14.65
C PHE A 78 -3.09 -20.87 14.94
N SER A 79 -3.49 -20.89 16.21
CA SER A 79 -4.58 -21.72 16.73
C SER A 79 -5.26 -21.00 17.91
N ARG A 80 -6.31 -21.59 18.46
CA ARG A 80 -6.93 -21.09 19.71
C ARG A 80 -5.97 -21.05 20.90
N LEU A 81 -4.90 -21.86 20.89
CA LEU A 81 -3.87 -21.88 21.93
C LEU A 81 -2.71 -20.92 21.63
N THR A 82 -2.45 -20.66 20.35
CA THR A 82 -1.37 -19.81 19.85
C THR A 82 -1.96 -18.75 18.95
N LYS A 83 -2.44 -17.67 19.58
CA LYS A 83 -3.13 -16.56 18.91
C LYS A 83 -2.16 -15.46 18.51
N TYR A 84 -2.49 -14.72 17.47
CA TYR A 84 -1.82 -13.47 17.13
C TYR A 84 -2.77 -12.30 17.32
N LYS A 85 -2.36 -11.32 18.11
CA LYS A 85 -3.12 -10.09 18.31
C LYS A 85 -2.60 -9.03 17.35
N ILE A 86 -3.49 -8.47 16.54
CA ILE A 86 -3.15 -7.35 15.66
C ILE A 86 -2.98 -6.11 16.54
N GLN A 87 -1.74 -5.62 16.64
CA GLN A 87 -1.38 -4.43 17.43
C GLN A 87 -1.26 -3.17 16.58
N GLU A 88 -0.88 -3.33 15.32
CA GLU A 88 -0.75 -2.28 14.31
C GLU A 88 -1.67 -2.59 13.15
N GLY A 89 -2.16 -1.55 12.46
CA GLY A 89 -3.03 -1.73 11.31
C GLY A 89 -2.35 -2.50 10.18
N ILE A 90 -3.00 -3.54 9.69
CA ILE A 90 -2.49 -4.38 8.60
C ILE A 90 -3.46 -4.44 7.43
N TYR A 91 -2.93 -4.67 6.23
CA TYR A 91 -3.72 -5.04 5.07
C TYR A 91 -3.66 -6.54 4.86
N LEU A 92 -4.84 -7.16 4.75
CA LEU A 92 -5.00 -8.56 4.40
C LEU A 92 -5.64 -8.67 3.02
N ASN A 93 -5.27 -9.70 2.27
CA ASN A 93 -6.04 -10.14 1.10
C ASN A 93 -7.49 -10.37 1.51
N LYS A 94 -8.46 -9.93 0.69
CA LYS A 94 -9.88 -10.06 1.01
C LYS A 94 -10.29 -11.51 1.29
N LYS A 95 -9.85 -12.46 0.45
CA LYS A 95 -10.09 -13.90 0.63
C LYS A 95 -9.58 -14.42 1.98
N ILE A 96 -8.43 -13.94 2.43
CA ILE A 96 -7.82 -14.33 3.71
C ILE A 96 -8.63 -13.76 4.88
N ALA A 97 -8.96 -12.46 4.84
CA ALA A 97 -9.79 -11.83 5.86
C ALA A 97 -11.14 -12.53 6.02
N ASP A 98 -11.79 -12.89 4.90
CA ASP A 98 -13.06 -13.62 4.89
C ASP A 98 -12.92 -15.03 5.48
N THR A 99 -11.86 -15.76 5.13
CA THR A 99 -11.57 -17.10 5.69
C THR A 99 -11.34 -17.04 7.20
N LEU A 100 -10.70 -15.98 7.68
CA LEU A 100 -10.46 -15.73 9.09
C LEU A 100 -11.67 -15.16 9.82
N GLU A 101 -12.73 -14.78 9.11
CA GLU A 101 -13.90 -14.07 9.64
C GLU A 101 -13.53 -12.75 10.35
N ILE A 102 -12.48 -12.08 9.86
CA ILE A 102 -12.02 -10.81 10.41
C ILE A 102 -12.71 -9.66 9.66
N SER A 103 -13.36 -8.80 10.43
CA SER A 103 -13.97 -7.57 9.91
C SER A 103 -12.95 -6.44 9.85
N GLY A 104 -13.11 -5.57 8.87
CA GLY A 104 -12.26 -4.39 8.68
C GLY A 104 -12.80 -3.52 7.56
N ILE A 105 -12.01 -2.53 7.14
CA ILE A 105 -12.39 -1.62 6.06
C ILE A 105 -11.96 -2.23 4.72
N ASN A 106 -12.92 -2.48 3.84
CA ASN A 106 -12.66 -3.02 2.51
C ASN A 106 -12.12 -1.91 1.61
N TYR A 107 -11.00 -2.19 0.94
CA TYR A 107 -10.36 -1.29 0.00
C TYR A 107 -10.03 -2.02 -1.30
N ARG A 108 -10.04 -1.26 -2.40
CA ARG A 108 -9.52 -1.72 -3.68
C ARG A 108 -8.21 -0.98 -3.96
N MET A 109 -7.09 -1.68 -3.77
CA MET A 109 -5.75 -1.11 -3.80
C MET A 109 -5.13 -1.25 -5.19
N ASN A 110 -4.44 -0.20 -5.65
CA ASN A 110 -3.61 -0.28 -6.85
C ASN A 110 -2.41 -1.19 -6.56
N PHE A 111 -2.30 -2.30 -7.28
CA PHE A 111 -1.31 -3.34 -7.03
C PHE A 111 -0.18 -3.33 -8.07
N LYS A 112 -0.52 -3.38 -9.36
CA LYS A 112 0.46 -3.48 -10.44
C LYS A 112 0.27 -2.39 -11.49
N TYR A 113 1.33 -1.64 -11.77
CA TYR A 113 1.31 -0.60 -12.79
C TYR A 113 1.64 -1.15 -14.18
N TYR A 114 0.84 -0.81 -15.17
CA TYR A 114 1.04 -1.21 -16.56
C TYR A 114 1.59 -0.05 -17.38
N LYS A 115 2.92 0.04 -17.47
CA LYS A 115 3.62 1.11 -18.21
C LYS A 115 3.29 1.09 -19.70
N ASP A 116 3.25 -0.09 -20.33
CA ASP A 116 2.99 -0.21 -21.77
C ASP A 116 1.60 0.36 -22.16
N LEU A 117 0.61 0.25 -21.27
CA LEU A 117 -0.71 0.84 -21.51
C LEU A 117 -0.67 2.36 -21.42
N MET A 118 0.11 2.92 -20.47
CA MET A 118 0.36 4.36 -20.40
C MET A 118 1.01 4.86 -21.68
N ASP A 119 2.06 4.17 -22.17
CA ASP A 119 2.81 4.60 -23.34
C ASP A 119 1.95 4.54 -24.62
N LYS A 120 0.98 3.62 -24.71
CA LYS A 120 0.07 3.48 -25.85
C LYS A 120 -1.16 4.40 -25.81
N THR A 121 -1.70 4.68 -24.62
CA THR A 121 -3.01 5.33 -24.46
C THR A 121 -2.94 6.71 -23.81
N GLY A 122 -1.80 7.06 -23.19
CA GLY A 122 -1.66 8.24 -22.34
C GLY A 122 -2.34 8.10 -20.97
N LEU A 123 -2.92 6.94 -20.65
CA LEU A 123 -3.65 6.71 -19.40
C LEU A 123 -2.89 5.78 -18.46
N ARG A 124 -2.76 6.19 -17.19
CA ARG A 124 -2.21 5.33 -16.15
C ARG A 124 -3.21 4.25 -15.80
N TYR A 125 -2.83 3.00 -16.02
CA TYR A 125 -3.62 1.84 -15.62
C TYR A 125 -2.92 1.05 -14.53
N PHE A 126 -3.69 0.66 -13.52
CA PHE A 126 -3.26 -0.18 -12.43
C PHE A 126 -4.17 -1.40 -12.35
N GLU A 127 -3.58 -2.59 -12.27
CA GLU A 127 -4.27 -3.73 -11.68
C GLU A 127 -4.68 -3.37 -10.27
N LYS A 128 -5.88 -3.78 -9.88
CA LYS A 128 -6.37 -3.54 -8.54
C LYS A 128 -6.60 -4.88 -7.84
N LYS A 129 -6.29 -4.93 -6.55
CA LYS A 129 -6.61 -6.06 -5.70
C LYS A 129 -7.50 -5.62 -4.54
N ASP A 130 -8.44 -6.49 -4.18
CA ASP A 130 -9.33 -6.25 -3.06
C ASP A 130 -8.66 -6.71 -1.75
N VAL A 131 -8.57 -5.78 -0.81
CA VAL A 131 -7.90 -5.97 0.49
C VAL A 131 -8.80 -5.48 1.63
N VAL A 132 -8.51 -5.93 2.83
CA VAL A 132 -9.16 -5.47 4.06
C VAL A 132 -8.11 -4.88 4.97
N TYR A 133 -8.31 -3.61 5.34
CA TYR A 133 -7.54 -2.97 6.41
C TYR A 133 -8.15 -3.36 7.75
N VAL A 134 -7.31 -3.88 8.64
CA VAL A 134 -7.69 -4.33 9.98
C VAL A 134 -6.81 -3.62 10.99
N ASP A 135 -7.39 -2.79 11.84
CA ASP A 135 -6.69 -2.05 12.90
C ASP A 135 -6.72 -2.75 14.25
N SER A 136 -7.55 -3.78 14.39
CA SER A 136 -7.73 -4.54 15.61
C SER A 136 -8.34 -5.91 15.31
N GLY A 137 -7.92 -6.93 16.04
CA GLY A 137 -8.40 -8.29 15.82
C GLY A 137 -7.46 -9.34 16.39
N THR A 138 -7.92 -10.59 16.37
CA THR A 138 -7.12 -11.75 16.78
C THR A 138 -7.21 -12.83 15.72
N ILE A 139 -6.05 -13.29 15.26
CA ILE A 139 -5.93 -14.42 14.35
C ILE A 139 -5.72 -15.68 15.21
N GLU A 140 -6.69 -16.59 15.13
CA GLU A 140 -6.74 -17.82 15.94
C GLU A 140 -6.70 -19.10 15.11
N LYS A 141 -6.48 -18.99 13.79
CA LYS A 141 -6.39 -20.10 12.85
C LYS A 141 -5.56 -19.72 11.63
N GLY A 142 -4.96 -20.71 10.98
CA GLY A 142 -4.24 -20.55 9.71
C GLY A 142 -2.73 -20.58 9.84
N GLU A 143 -2.06 -20.61 8.69
CA GLU A 143 -0.61 -20.59 8.55
C GLU A 143 -0.24 -19.36 7.72
N PHE A 144 0.72 -18.58 8.23
CA PHE A 144 1.12 -17.32 7.63
C PHE A 144 2.63 -17.21 7.55
N LEU A 145 3.11 -16.45 6.57
CA LEU A 145 4.46 -15.91 6.63
C LEU A 145 4.57 -14.99 7.84
N PHE A 146 5.71 -15.05 8.51
CA PHE A 146 5.91 -14.41 9.79
C PHE A 146 7.33 -13.86 9.90
N ASP A 147 7.42 -12.56 10.16
CA ASP A 147 8.65 -11.92 10.60
C ASP A 147 8.79 -12.16 12.10
N LYS A 148 9.80 -12.93 12.49
CA LYS A 148 10.05 -13.24 13.89
C LYS A 148 10.62 -12.05 14.65
N ASP A 149 11.47 -11.26 13.99
CA ASP A 149 12.24 -10.20 14.63
C ASP A 149 11.34 -9.03 14.98
N GLU A 150 10.34 -8.77 14.14
CA GLU A 150 9.30 -7.75 14.34
C GLU A 150 8.01 -8.29 14.98
N ASP A 151 7.91 -9.60 15.22
CA ASP A 151 6.68 -10.31 15.65
C ASP A 151 5.47 -9.93 14.77
N LYS A 152 5.61 -9.97 13.43
CA LYS A 152 4.59 -9.52 12.47
C LYS A 152 4.16 -10.61 11.50
N ILE A 153 2.84 -10.72 11.28
CA ILE A 153 2.29 -11.51 10.16
C ILE A 153 2.52 -10.77 8.84
N ILE A 154 2.91 -11.53 7.82
CA ILE A 154 3.07 -11.05 6.45
C ILE A 154 2.00 -11.72 5.57
N ASP A 155 1.15 -10.88 4.97
CA ASP A 155 0.24 -11.31 3.91
C ASP A 155 0.65 -10.65 2.59
N LEU A 156 1.18 -11.47 1.68
CA LEU A 156 1.64 -11.01 0.38
C LEU A 156 0.45 -10.84 -0.55
N ILE A 157 -0.01 -9.59 -0.70
CA ILE A 157 -1.16 -9.23 -1.54
C ILE A 157 -1.01 -9.74 -2.99
N GLY A 158 0.22 -9.93 -3.47
CA GLY A 158 0.51 -10.46 -4.79
C GLY A 158 0.33 -11.97 -4.96
N ASP A 159 0.42 -12.77 -3.91
CA ASP A 159 0.62 -14.23 -3.99
C ASP A 159 -0.67 -15.03 -4.24
N LEU A 160 -1.85 -14.42 -4.09
CA LEU A 160 -3.10 -15.06 -4.48
C LEU A 160 -3.40 -14.75 -5.94
N ASP A 161 -3.38 -15.79 -6.78
CA ASP A 161 -4.03 -15.75 -8.08
C ASP A 161 -5.55 -15.58 -7.88
N GLU A 162 -6.15 -14.65 -8.59
CA GLU A 162 -7.62 -14.52 -8.67
C GLU A 162 -8.21 -15.45 -9.71
#